data_AF-A0A7K7Z3K5-F1
#
_entry.id   AF-A0A7K7Z3K5-F1
#
_cell.length_a   1.000
_cell.length_b   1.000
_cell.length_c   1.000
_cell.angle_alpha   90.00
_cell.angle_beta   90.00
_cell.angle_gamma   90.00
#
_symmetry.space_group_name_H-M   'P 1'
#
loop_
_entity.id
_entity.type
_entity.pdbx_description
1 polymer ?
#
loop_
_entity_poly.entity_id
_entity_poly.type
_entity_poly.pdbx_seq_one_letter_code
_entity_poly.pdbx_strand_id
1 'polypeptide(L)'
;LLLSVPQVGNTLLIVFVSYLGSRVHRPRLIGCGALLVSLAGFLMALPHFLTGPYEYDQSVASTFSNATDLCQPGAPAAGANLSDGSCAPHASRENHEVLLVMFVAQVLLGVGGVPIQPFGISYIDDFASERNSPLYLGILFSVTIIGPGVAFMLGSAMLRFYVDIDKVSSAEVQLTSKDPRWVGAWWLGFLVAASLVALSALPYFFFPREMPKEVGGVLHTRFPAVLLRNLRHPVYLLVVLAQVNLSAMVAGLATFMGKFLERQFSLTASLANMIIGAVNIPGAMVGIVVGGAILKRFQMSLRQCSALCILGMLLCLLTAFPLLFLGCPTQRVAGVTHWDSSGFGHHGAECNAQCRCPEQGFNPVCGSDGVEYTSPCSAGCSSVSIAPHSAPSSLLNYSSCSCIPGSGLARPGPCGSGCSHLFLPFVVLSCLAGILASTSHTPSFMLILRSIQPEDKSFALGIQFMLLRVLAWMPGPVLYGSAIDTACALWERRCERRAACRYYDNTRFRHRYLGLQLFFEVGAF
;
A
#
# COMPACT_ATOMS: atom_id res chain seq x y z
N LEU A 1 -0.96 -2.20 11.26
CA LEU A 1 -0.18 -2.34 12.51
C LEU A 1 1.22 -2.90 12.25
N LEU A 2 1.38 -4.02 11.52
CA LEU A 2 2.73 -4.54 11.20
C LEU A 2 3.59 -3.54 10.41
N LEU A 3 3.00 -2.85 9.43
CA LEU A 3 3.67 -1.81 8.62
C LEU A 3 4.14 -0.57 9.40
N SER A 4 3.62 -0.33 10.61
CA SER A 4 4.02 0.82 11.44
C SER A 4 5.20 0.49 12.38
N VAL A 5 5.52 -0.79 12.59
CA VAL A 5 6.59 -1.23 13.50
C VAL A 5 7.98 -0.70 13.12
N PRO A 6 8.41 -0.68 11.84
CA PRO A 6 9.71 -0.12 11.48
C PRO A 6 9.84 1.35 11.83
N GLN A 7 8.74 2.11 11.75
CA GLN A 7 8.74 3.53 12.09
C GLN A 7 9.01 3.73 13.59
N VAL A 8 8.49 2.84 14.45
CA VAL A 8 8.72 2.90 15.91
C VAL A 8 10.21 2.69 16.20
N GLY A 9 10.79 1.61 15.68
CA GLY A 9 12.21 1.32 15.88
C GLY A 9 13.12 2.44 15.36
N ASN A 10 12.75 3.04 14.22
CA ASN A 10 13.54 4.10 13.62
C ASN A 10 13.43 5.43 14.38
N THR A 11 12.23 5.83 14.81
CA THR A 11 12.01 7.05 15.61
C THR A 11 12.81 7.07 16.90
N LEU A 12 12.93 5.92 17.58
CA LEU A 12 13.68 5.82 18.83
C LEU A 12 15.18 6.09 18.64
N LEU A 13 15.74 5.72 17.49
CA LEU A 13 17.18 5.73 17.25
C LEU A 13 17.66 6.90 16.38
N ILE A 14 16.79 7.52 15.58
CA ILE A 14 17.21 8.54 14.60
C ILE A 14 17.89 9.76 15.21
N VAL A 15 17.44 10.22 16.37
CA VAL A 15 18.06 11.37 17.07
C VAL A 15 19.46 10.99 17.57
N PHE A 16 19.60 9.81 18.16
CA PHE A 16 20.89 9.32 18.68
C PHE A 16 21.90 9.04 17.57
N VAL A 17 21.47 8.40 16.48
CA VAL A 17 22.34 8.11 15.33
C VAL A 17 22.74 9.41 14.63
N SER A 18 21.81 10.35 14.45
CA SER A 18 22.12 11.68 13.89
C SER A 18 23.15 12.43 14.74
N TYR A 19 23.06 12.34 16.08
CA TYR A 19 24.05 12.92 16.99
C TYR A 19 25.45 12.30 16.81
N LEU A 20 25.53 10.96 16.71
CA LEU A 20 26.81 10.27 16.55
C LEU A 20 27.45 10.49 15.17
N GLY A 21 26.70 11.01 14.19
CA GLY A 21 27.11 11.16 12.80
C GLY A 21 28.42 11.92 12.55
N SER A 22 28.79 12.88 13.41
CA SER A 22 30.05 13.62 13.28
C SER A 22 31.26 12.87 13.85
N ARG A 23 31.04 11.85 14.69
CA ARG A 23 32.09 11.11 15.40
C ARG A 23 32.41 9.76 14.77
N VAL A 24 31.55 9.28 13.87
CA VAL A 24 31.57 7.95 13.29
C VAL A 24 31.93 7.96 11.81
N HIS A 25 32.36 6.82 11.29
CA HIS A 25 32.60 6.63 9.87
C HIS A 25 31.26 6.45 9.12
N ARG A 26 30.63 7.57 8.73
CA ARG A 26 29.28 7.60 8.13
C ARG A 26 29.06 6.55 7.02
N PRO A 27 29.91 6.41 5.98
CA PRO A 27 29.72 5.39 4.94
C PRO A 27 29.63 3.95 5.49
N ARG A 28 30.52 3.54 6.41
CA ARG A 28 30.51 2.20 6.99
C ARG A 28 29.25 1.92 7.80
N LEU A 29 28.72 2.93 8.52
CA LEU A 29 27.43 2.77 9.22
C LEU A 29 26.24 2.66 8.27
N ILE A 30 26.27 3.35 7.12
CA ILE A 30 25.27 3.15 6.06
C ILE A 30 25.35 1.70 5.56
N GLY A 31 26.56 1.19 5.29
CA GLY A 31 26.79 -0.21 4.89
C GLY A 31 26.28 -1.22 5.91
N CYS A 32 26.63 -1.06 7.20
CA CYS A 32 26.12 -1.93 8.28
C CYS A 32 24.59 -1.87 8.41
N GLY A 33 24.01 -0.67 8.30
CA GLY A 33 22.55 -0.49 8.30
C GLY A 33 21.87 -1.20 7.14
N ALA A 34 22.44 -1.09 5.93
CA ALA A 34 21.94 -1.78 4.73
C ALA A 34 22.00 -3.31 4.86
N LEU A 35 23.08 -3.86 5.43
CA LEU A 35 23.17 -5.30 5.73
C LEU A 35 22.08 -5.75 6.72
N LEU A 36 21.80 -4.93 7.74
CA LEU A 36 20.72 -5.21 8.70
C LEU A 36 19.33 -5.18 8.03
N VAL A 37 19.10 -4.24 7.11
CA VAL A 37 17.89 -4.18 6.26
C VAL A 37 17.77 -5.41 5.37
N SER A 38 18.89 -5.88 4.79
CA SER A 38 18.91 -7.11 3.98
C SER A 38 18.54 -8.33 4.82
N LEU A 39 19.13 -8.48 6.00
CA LEU A 39 18.77 -9.55 6.95
C LEU A 39 17.28 -9.51 7.30
N ALA A 40 16.73 -8.33 7.58
CA ALA A 40 15.31 -8.15 7.82
C ALA A 40 14.45 -8.59 6.62
N GLY A 41 14.87 -8.30 5.39
CA GLY A 41 14.20 -8.75 4.17
C GLY A 41 14.17 -10.28 4.03
N PHE A 42 15.27 -10.96 4.31
CA PHE A 42 15.29 -12.43 4.32
C PHE A 42 14.38 -13.02 5.42
N LEU A 43 14.39 -12.42 6.62
CA LEU A 43 13.49 -12.82 7.71
C LEU A 43 12.00 -12.59 7.37
N MET A 44 11.67 -11.57 6.56
CA MET A 44 10.31 -11.37 6.07
C MET A 44 9.84 -12.47 5.11
N ALA A 45 10.76 -13.07 4.34
CA ALA A 45 10.44 -14.18 3.44
C ALA A 45 10.39 -15.55 4.15
N LEU A 46 11.06 -15.67 5.30
CA LEU A 46 11.21 -16.92 6.05
C LEU A 46 9.88 -17.64 6.38
N PRO A 47 8.78 -16.96 6.78
CA PRO A 47 7.50 -17.61 7.05
C PRO A 47 7.02 -18.57 5.97
N HIS A 48 7.16 -18.21 4.69
CA HIS A 48 6.70 -19.03 3.57
C HIS A 48 7.36 -20.43 3.56
N PHE A 49 8.63 -20.49 3.94
CA PHE A 49 9.40 -21.73 3.96
C PHE A 49 9.17 -22.56 5.24
N LEU A 50 8.68 -21.93 6.30
CA LEU A 50 8.35 -22.60 7.56
C LEU A 50 6.92 -23.13 7.58
N THR A 51 5.99 -22.47 6.88
CA THR A 51 4.58 -22.88 6.83
C THR A 51 4.32 -23.91 5.73
N GLY A 52 3.35 -24.80 5.98
CA GLY A 52 2.84 -25.73 4.98
C GLY A 52 2.22 -25.03 3.74
N PRO A 53 1.71 -25.81 2.77
CA PRO A 53 1.02 -25.27 1.61
C PRO A 53 -0.18 -24.40 2.01
N TYR A 54 -0.45 -23.36 1.23
CA TYR A 54 -1.58 -22.46 1.40
C TYR A 54 -2.90 -23.21 1.14
N GLU A 55 -3.63 -23.47 2.22
CA GLU A 55 -4.97 -24.01 2.15
C GLU A 55 -5.97 -22.90 1.86
N TYR A 56 -6.67 -23.02 0.73
CA TYR A 56 -7.82 -22.20 0.40
C TYR A 56 -9.08 -23.06 0.41
N ASP A 57 -10.23 -22.45 0.66
CA ASP A 57 -11.50 -23.16 0.66
C ASP A 57 -11.74 -23.80 -0.72
N GLN A 58 -11.64 -25.13 -0.78
CA GLN A 58 -11.76 -25.94 -1.99
C GLN A 58 -13.21 -26.28 -2.33
N SER A 59 -14.20 -25.66 -1.65
CA SER A 59 -15.63 -25.79 -1.96
C SER A 59 -15.98 -25.58 -3.44
N VAL A 60 -15.09 -24.89 -4.18
CA VAL A 60 -15.21 -24.60 -5.62
C VAL A 60 -14.43 -25.57 -6.53
N ALA A 61 -13.45 -26.32 -5.99
CA ALA A 61 -12.48 -27.09 -6.80
C ALA A 61 -12.55 -28.62 -6.60
N SER A 62 -13.52 -29.15 -5.87
CA SER A 62 -13.72 -30.60 -5.84
C SER A 62 -14.58 -31.03 -7.04
N THR A 63 -13.91 -31.27 -8.16
CA THR A 63 -14.45 -32.01 -9.33
C THR A 63 -14.93 -33.43 -8.98
N PHE A 64 -14.77 -33.88 -7.71
CA PHE A 64 -15.00 -35.25 -7.26
C PHE A 64 -15.61 -35.40 -5.84
N SER A 65 -16.14 -34.34 -5.20
CA SER A 65 -16.81 -34.49 -3.90
C SER A 65 -18.24 -33.97 -3.95
N ASN A 66 -19.18 -34.71 -3.34
CA ASN A 66 -20.63 -34.44 -3.35
C ASN A 66 -21.08 -33.15 -2.63
N ALA A 67 -20.16 -32.28 -2.23
CA ALA A 67 -20.43 -31.00 -1.57
C ALA A 67 -20.09 -29.85 -2.54
N THR A 68 -21.03 -29.50 -3.40
CA THR A 68 -20.91 -28.37 -4.31
C THR A 68 -21.42 -27.10 -3.64
N ASP A 69 -20.79 -25.95 -3.89
CA ASP A 69 -21.29 -24.59 -3.55
C ASP A 69 -22.62 -24.22 -4.27
N LEU A 70 -23.36 -25.22 -4.76
CA LEU A 70 -24.62 -25.12 -5.49
C LEU A 70 -25.80 -25.32 -4.53
N CYS A 71 -26.94 -24.75 -4.90
CA CYS A 71 -28.20 -25.04 -4.21
C CYS A 71 -28.64 -26.48 -4.49
N GLN A 72 -28.74 -27.29 -3.44
CA GLN A 72 -29.34 -28.63 -3.47
C GLN A 72 -30.65 -28.64 -2.68
N PRO A 73 -31.82 -28.58 -3.34
CA PRO A 73 -33.11 -28.63 -2.67
C PRO A 73 -33.32 -30.00 -2.01
N GLY A 74 -33.51 -30.03 -0.69
CA GLY A 74 -33.90 -31.24 0.04
C GLY A 74 -32.80 -32.25 0.36
N ALA A 75 -31.52 -31.91 0.18
CA ALA A 75 -30.43 -32.78 0.63
C ALA A 75 -30.46 -32.92 2.17
N PRO A 76 -30.47 -34.15 2.74
CA PRO A 76 -30.16 -34.34 4.15
C PRO A 76 -28.73 -33.85 4.35
N ALA A 77 -28.51 -33.05 5.39
CA ALA A 77 -27.25 -32.35 5.65
C ALA A 77 -26.02 -33.22 5.34
N ALA A 78 -25.45 -33.06 4.14
CA ALA A 78 -24.18 -33.65 3.79
C ALA A 78 -23.12 -32.89 4.59
N GLY A 79 -22.89 -33.32 5.83
CA GLY A 79 -21.80 -32.82 6.67
C GLY A 79 -22.07 -31.53 7.46
N ALA A 80 -23.28 -31.28 7.98
CA ALA A 80 -23.45 -30.37 9.13
C ALA A 80 -22.96 -30.99 10.46
N ASN A 81 -22.10 -32.01 10.38
CA ASN A 81 -21.19 -32.44 11.44
C ASN A 81 -19.77 -31.88 11.19
N LEU A 82 -19.63 -30.71 10.56
CA LEU A 82 -18.67 -29.75 11.10
C LEU A 82 -19.25 -29.27 12.42
N SER A 83 -19.12 -30.13 13.42
CA SER A 83 -19.09 -29.69 14.79
C SER A 83 -18.28 -28.40 14.85
N ASP A 84 -18.71 -27.52 15.73
CA ASP A 84 -17.95 -26.46 16.40
C ASP A 84 -16.57 -26.92 16.98
N GLY A 85 -16.10 -28.12 16.60
CA GLY A 85 -14.74 -28.64 16.68
C GLY A 85 -13.78 -27.90 15.75
N SER A 86 -13.64 -26.61 16.02
CA SER A 86 -12.40 -26.04 16.55
C SER A 86 -12.11 -24.68 15.91
N CYS A 87 -12.55 -23.62 16.58
CA CYS A 87 -11.64 -22.49 16.77
C CYS A 87 -10.43 -23.04 17.58
N ALA A 88 -9.58 -23.86 16.95
CA ALA A 88 -8.52 -24.60 17.63
C ALA A 88 -7.45 -23.63 18.12
N PRO A 89 -6.99 -23.74 19.38
CA PRO A 89 -5.80 -23.02 19.86
C PRO A 89 -4.49 -23.49 19.18
N HIS A 90 -4.53 -24.51 18.31
CA HIS A 90 -3.37 -24.95 17.53
C HIS A 90 -3.07 -24.03 16.33
N ALA A 91 -4.10 -23.59 15.59
CA ALA A 91 -3.93 -22.62 14.52
C ALA A 91 -3.46 -21.25 15.06
N SER A 92 -3.78 -20.89 16.30
CA SER A 92 -3.30 -19.65 16.90
C SER A 92 -1.82 -19.68 17.34
N ARG A 93 -1.26 -20.87 17.63
CA ARG A 93 0.13 -21.02 18.10
C ARG A 93 1.15 -20.97 16.95
N GLU A 94 0.94 -21.68 15.85
CA GLU A 94 1.78 -21.58 14.64
C GLU A 94 1.75 -20.16 14.05
N ASN A 95 0.58 -19.52 14.06
CA ASN A 95 0.44 -18.13 13.63
C ASN A 95 1.23 -17.16 14.54
N HIS A 96 1.37 -17.44 15.84
CA HIS A 96 2.08 -16.53 16.76
C HIS A 96 3.60 -16.53 16.53
N GLU A 97 4.20 -17.70 16.27
CA GLU A 97 5.63 -17.82 15.99
C GLU A 97 6.01 -17.13 14.68
N VAL A 98 5.20 -17.33 13.62
CA VAL A 98 5.36 -16.65 12.33
C VAL A 98 5.21 -15.13 12.48
N LEU A 99 4.19 -14.67 13.21
CA LEU A 99 3.98 -13.24 13.47
C LEU A 99 5.14 -12.62 14.26
N LEU A 100 5.74 -13.36 15.20
CA LEU A 100 6.90 -12.91 15.97
C LEU A 100 8.14 -12.74 15.08
N VAL A 101 8.40 -13.68 14.17
CA VAL A 101 9.49 -13.55 13.18
C VAL A 101 9.29 -12.31 12.31
N MET A 102 8.09 -12.10 11.80
CA MET A 102 7.76 -10.90 11.02
C MET A 102 7.92 -9.62 11.84
N PHE A 103 7.53 -9.64 13.12
CA PHE A 103 7.70 -8.49 14.01
C PHE A 103 9.18 -8.14 14.22
N VAL A 104 10.01 -9.15 14.52
CA VAL A 104 11.47 -8.98 14.66
C VAL A 104 12.08 -8.42 13.36
N ALA A 105 11.68 -8.96 12.22
CA ALA A 105 12.13 -8.47 10.92
C ALA A 105 11.78 -6.98 10.71
N GLN A 106 10.55 -6.56 11.05
CA GLN A 106 10.14 -5.15 10.95
C GLN A 106 10.92 -4.22 11.90
N VAL A 107 11.27 -4.69 13.11
CA VAL A 107 12.13 -3.93 14.03
C VAL A 107 13.53 -3.78 13.43
N LEU A 108 14.13 -4.85 12.94
CA LEU A 108 15.46 -4.82 12.30
C LEU A 108 15.47 -3.91 11.06
N LEU A 109 14.41 -3.95 10.25
CA LEU A 109 14.22 -3.04 9.11
C LEU A 109 14.20 -1.58 9.57
N GLY A 110 13.49 -1.29 10.68
CA GLY A 110 13.45 0.03 11.30
C GLY A 110 14.82 0.51 11.75
N VAL A 111 15.56 -0.32 12.51
CA VAL A 111 16.89 -0.02 13.05
C VAL A 111 17.94 0.14 11.95
N GLY A 112 17.96 -0.76 10.97
CA GLY A 112 18.92 -0.73 9.85
C GLY A 112 18.70 0.44 8.91
N GLY A 113 17.45 0.90 8.80
CA GLY A 113 17.07 2.07 8.02
C GLY A 113 17.49 3.41 8.63
N VAL A 114 17.84 3.47 9.92
CA VAL A 114 18.14 4.73 10.63
C VAL A 114 19.30 5.52 10.00
N PRO A 115 20.51 4.95 9.80
CA PRO A 115 21.67 5.72 9.33
C PRO A 115 21.61 6.10 7.85
N ILE A 116 20.80 5.43 7.03
CA ILE A 116 20.89 5.52 5.56
C ILE A 116 20.57 6.93 5.06
N GLN A 117 19.38 7.45 5.35
CA GLN A 117 18.95 8.76 4.83
C GLN A 117 19.67 9.95 5.49
N PRO A 118 19.75 10.06 6.84
CA PRO A 118 20.35 11.23 7.48
C PRO A 118 21.83 11.37 7.14
N PHE A 119 22.60 10.28 7.18
CA PHE A 119 24.02 10.34 6.84
C PHE A 119 24.27 10.48 5.35
N GLY A 120 23.43 9.89 4.48
CA GLY A 120 23.54 10.09 3.03
C GLY A 120 23.36 11.57 2.65
N ILE A 121 22.31 12.21 3.16
CA ILE A 121 22.01 13.63 2.90
C ILE A 121 23.10 14.52 3.49
N SER A 122 23.46 14.33 4.76
CA SER A 122 24.45 15.18 5.42
C SER A 122 25.85 15.00 4.82
N TYR A 123 26.21 13.80 4.38
CA TYR A 123 27.48 13.57 3.70
C TYR A 123 27.52 14.30 2.34
N ILE A 124 26.45 14.25 1.54
CA ILE A 124 26.41 14.97 0.26
C ILE A 124 26.44 16.50 0.46
N ASP A 125 25.67 17.04 1.41
CA ASP A 125 25.65 18.50 1.67
C ASP A 125 26.99 19.00 2.23
N ASP A 126 27.65 18.23 3.12
CA ASP A 126 28.91 18.62 3.74
C ASP A 126 30.09 18.73 2.73
N PHE A 127 30.01 18.02 1.60
CA PHE A 127 31.08 17.99 0.58
C PHE A 127 30.72 18.69 -0.73
N ALA A 128 29.47 19.10 -0.95
CA ALA A 128 29.04 19.82 -2.15
C ALA A 128 28.99 21.34 -1.94
N SER A 129 29.42 22.12 -2.92
CA SER A 129 29.22 23.58 -2.93
C SER A 129 27.75 24.00 -2.83
N GLU A 130 27.48 25.14 -2.18
CA GLU A 130 26.13 25.67 -1.96
C GLU A 130 25.30 25.85 -3.25
N ARG A 131 25.96 26.06 -4.38
CA ARG A 131 25.34 26.19 -5.71
C ARG A 131 24.88 24.85 -6.29
N ASN A 132 25.59 23.76 -5.98
CA ASN A 132 25.38 22.43 -6.56
C ASN A 132 24.63 21.47 -5.61
N SER A 133 24.73 21.68 -4.30
CA SER A 133 24.01 20.91 -3.28
C SER A 133 22.52 20.72 -3.59
N PRO A 134 21.73 21.76 -3.98
CA PRO A 134 20.30 21.59 -4.26
C PRO A 134 20.02 20.60 -5.40
N LEU A 135 20.89 20.56 -6.42
CA LEU A 135 20.74 19.63 -7.55
C LEU A 135 21.09 18.21 -7.14
N TYR A 136 22.18 18.01 -6.40
CA TYR A 136 22.58 16.68 -5.92
C TYR A 136 21.55 16.10 -4.95
N LEU A 137 21.00 16.93 -4.06
CA LEU A 137 19.91 16.52 -3.18
C LEU A 137 18.62 16.23 -3.96
N GLY A 138 18.30 17.04 -4.97
CA GLY A 138 17.18 16.76 -5.88
C GLY A 138 17.32 15.42 -6.61
N ILE A 139 18.52 15.10 -7.10
CA ILE A 139 18.83 13.79 -7.71
C ILE A 139 18.70 12.67 -6.68
N LEU A 140 19.25 12.84 -5.48
CA LEU A 140 19.16 11.86 -4.39
C LEU A 140 17.70 11.54 -4.02
N PHE A 141 16.86 12.56 -3.85
CA PHE A 141 15.43 12.37 -3.56
C PHE A 141 14.70 11.67 -4.71
N SER A 142 15.03 12.02 -5.95
CA SER A 142 14.44 11.37 -7.13
C SER A 142 14.83 9.89 -7.23
N VAL A 143 16.11 9.56 -7.02
CA VAL A 143 16.60 8.17 -6.99
C VAL A 143 15.99 7.38 -5.84
N THR A 144 15.78 8.02 -4.69
CA THR A 144 15.10 7.38 -3.54
C THR A 144 13.67 6.97 -3.90
N ILE A 145 12.98 7.71 -4.78
CA ILE A 145 11.61 7.42 -5.23
C ILE A 145 11.57 6.31 -6.30
N ILE A 146 12.66 6.09 -7.03
CA ILE A 146 12.79 4.93 -7.93
C ILE A 146 12.61 3.63 -7.15
N GLY A 147 13.14 3.56 -5.91
CA GLY A 147 13.03 2.38 -5.04
C GLY A 147 11.58 1.88 -4.89
N PRO A 148 10.65 2.70 -4.36
CA PRO A 148 9.22 2.40 -4.35
C PRO A 148 8.66 2.02 -5.71
N GLY A 149 9.03 2.72 -6.80
CA GLY A 149 8.55 2.42 -8.15
C GLY A 149 8.90 1.01 -8.60
N VAL A 150 10.19 0.65 -8.47
CA VAL A 150 10.71 -0.70 -8.73
C VAL A 150 10.05 -1.73 -7.81
N ALA A 151 9.81 -1.40 -6.54
CA ALA A 151 9.13 -2.30 -5.60
C ALA A 151 7.67 -2.58 -6.01
N PHE A 152 6.90 -1.57 -6.44
CA PHE A 152 5.54 -1.78 -6.94
C PHE A 152 5.52 -2.58 -8.25
N MET A 153 6.50 -2.34 -9.15
CA MET A 153 6.63 -3.12 -10.38
C MET A 153 7.02 -4.58 -10.10
N LEU A 154 7.97 -4.80 -9.19
CA LEU A 154 8.36 -6.14 -8.75
C LEU A 154 7.17 -6.84 -8.09
N GLY A 155 6.46 -6.15 -7.19
CA GLY A 155 5.23 -6.65 -6.58
C GLY A 155 4.15 -7.01 -7.61
N SER A 156 3.96 -6.18 -8.65
CA SER A 156 3.06 -6.48 -9.76
C SER A 156 3.43 -7.78 -10.49
N ALA A 157 4.73 -8.01 -10.74
CA ALA A 157 5.20 -9.24 -11.36
C ALA A 157 5.01 -10.46 -10.44
N MET A 158 5.37 -10.34 -9.16
CA MET A 158 5.24 -11.42 -8.18
C MET A 158 3.77 -11.82 -7.91
N LEU A 159 2.85 -10.86 -7.98
CA LEU A 159 1.41 -11.12 -7.83
C LEU A 159 0.79 -11.97 -8.95
N ARG A 160 1.49 -12.14 -10.08
CA ARG A 160 1.04 -13.00 -11.19
C ARG A 160 1.37 -14.48 -10.98
N PHE A 161 2.28 -14.79 -10.08
CA PHE A 161 2.63 -16.17 -9.72
C PHE A 161 1.88 -16.58 -8.47
N TYR A 162 1.40 -17.82 -8.42
CA TYR A 162 0.72 -18.36 -7.25
C TYR A 162 1.68 -18.47 -6.06
N VAL A 163 1.17 -18.29 -4.84
CA VAL A 163 1.98 -18.23 -3.61
C VAL A 163 2.90 -19.43 -3.43
N ASP A 164 2.42 -20.65 -3.69
CA ASP A 164 3.17 -21.90 -3.55
C ASP A 164 3.70 -22.45 -4.89
N ILE A 165 4.24 -21.57 -5.73
CA ILE A 165 4.89 -21.96 -6.99
C ILE A 165 6.04 -22.97 -6.78
N ASP A 166 6.64 -23.00 -5.58
CA ASP A 166 7.71 -23.90 -5.18
C ASP A 166 7.21 -25.25 -4.63
N LYS A 167 5.94 -25.35 -4.21
CA LYS A 167 5.38 -26.56 -3.56
C LYS A 167 4.34 -27.28 -4.41
N VAL A 168 3.63 -26.58 -5.30
CA VAL A 168 2.50 -27.13 -6.08
C VAL A 168 2.70 -26.88 -7.58
N SER A 169 2.35 -27.88 -8.40
CA SER A 169 2.48 -27.76 -9.85
C SER A 169 1.41 -26.82 -10.43
N SER A 170 1.75 -26.04 -11.47
CA SER A 170 0.81 -25.09 -12.08
C SER A 170 -0.42 -25.75 -12.72
N ALA A 171 -0.36 -27.07 -12.97
CA ALA A 171 -1.47 -27.84 -13.53
C ALA A 171 -2.52 -28.22 -12.47
N GLU A 172 -2.16 -28.23 -11.19
CA GLU A 172 -3.06 -28.52 -10.06
C GLU A 172 -3.81 -27.27 -9.57
N VAL A 173 -3.29 -26.08 -9.87
CA VAL A 173 -3.89 -24.80 -9.45
C VAL A 173 -5.03 -24.42 -10.41
N GLN A 174 -6.28 -24.61 -9.96
CA GLN A 174 -7.48 -24.21 -10.72
C GLN A 174 -7.85 -22.72 -10.56
N LEU A 175 -7.04 -21.93 -9.84
CA LEU A 175 -7.29 -20.52 -9.58
C LEU A 175 -6.68 -19.63 -10.66
N THR A 176 -7.36 -18.54 -10.99
CA THR A 176 -6.82 -17.47 -11.86
C THR A 176 -6.53 -16.22 -11.03
N SER A 177 -5.68 -15.32 -11.53
CA SER A 177 -5.34 -14.06 -10.83
C SER A 177 -6.50 -13.07 -10.65
N LYS A 178 -7.69 -13.40 -11.17
CA LYS A 178 -8.94 -12.65 -10.96
C LYS A 178 -9.77 -13.21 -9.81
N ASP A 179 -9.49 -14.44 -9.36
CA ASP A 179 -10.19 -15.06 -8.24
C ASP A 179 -9.81 -14.35 -6.93
N PRO A 180 -10.77 -13.97 -6.07
CA PRO A 180 -10.49 -13.31 -4.80
C PRO A 180 -9.66 -14.14 -3.81
N ARG A 181 -9.55 -15.46 -4.02
CA ARG A 181 -8.71 -16.37 -3.20
C ARG A 181 -7.27 -16.45 -3.67
N TRP A 182 -6.95 -15.86 -4.83
CA TRP A 182 -5.61 -15.85 -5.37
C TRP A 182 -4.67 -15.03 -4.48
N VAL A 183 -3.65 -15.69 -3.93
CA VAL A 183 -2.54 -15.04 -3.24
C VAL A 183 -1.31 -15.18 -4.12
N GLY A 184 -0.66 -14.04 -4.40
CA GLY A 184 0.56 -14.01 -5.18
C GLY A 184 1.80 -14.42 -4.39
N ALA A 185 2.89 -14.75 -5.09
CA ALA A 185 4.19 -15.11 -4.53
C ALA A 185 4.92 -13.93 -3.86
N TRP A 186 4.34 -13.39 -2.80
CA TRP A 186 4.78 -12.18 -2.10
C TRP A 186 6.21 -12.30 -1.51
N TRP A 187 6.62 -13.50 -1.10
CA TRP A 187 7.93 -13.78 -0.49
C TRP A 187 9.09 -13.60 -1.48
N LEU A 188 8.87 -13.86 -2.77
CA LEU A 188 9.91 -13.79 -3.79
C LEU A 188 10.44 -12.36 -3.99
N GLY A 189 9.55 -11.37 -3.85
CA GLY A 189 9.92 -9.95 -3.90
C GLY A 189 10.89 -9.56 -2.78
N PHE A 190 10.70 -10.10 -1.56
CA PHE A 190 11.60 -9.84 -0.44
C PHE A 190 12.98 -10.44 -0.64
N LEU A 191 13.10 -11.64 -1.22
CA LEU A 191 14.39 -12.26 -1.53
C LEU A 191 15.19 -11.45 -2.56
N VAL A 192 14.54 -11.03 -3.64
CA VAL A 192 15.16 -10.19 -4.68
C VAL A 192 15.61 -8.86 -4.09
N ALA A 193 14.74 -8.17 -3.35
CA ALA A 193 15.06 -6.90 -2.73
C ALA A 193 16.19 -7.01 -1.70
N ALA A 194 16.15 -8.02 -0.81
CA ALA A 194 17.19 -8.24 0.20
C ALA A 194 18.55 -8.52 -0.42
N SER A 195 18.59 -9.30 -1.51
CA SER A 195 19.83 -9.61 -2.23
C SER A 195 20.42 -8.36 -2.91
N LEU A 196 19.57 -7.55 -3.56
CA LEU A 196 20.01 -6.28 -4.17
C LEU A 196 20.54 -5.28 -3.13
N VAL A 197 19.91 -5.21 -1.95
CA VAL A 197 20.38 -4.36 -0.84
C VAL A 197 21.71 -4.87 -0.27
N ALA A 198 21.90 -6.18 -0.14
CA ALA A 198 23.18 -6.74 0.29
C ALA A 198 24.31 -6.38 -0.67
N LEU A 199 24.07 -6.50 -1.97
CA LEU A 199 25.05 -6.14 -3.01
C LEU A 199 25.35 -4.64 -3.01
N SER A 200 24.34 -3.78 -2.83
CA SER A 200 24.53 -2.33 -2.78
C SER A 200 25.18 -1.83 -1.48
N ALA A 201 25.20 -2.65 -0.42
CA ALA A 201 25.91 -2.34 0.82
C ALA A 201 27.44 -2.44 0.68
N LEU A 202 27.95 -3.31 -0.19
CA LEU A 202 29.39 -3.60 -0.32
C LEU A 202 30.24 -2.37 -0.67
N PRO A 203 29.88 -1.51 -1.66
CA PRO A 203 30.66 -0.34 -2.01
C PRO A 203 30.90 0.63 -0.84
N TYR A 204 29.94 0.75 0.09
CA TYR A 204 30.03 1.68 1.23
C TYR A 204 31.18 1.38 2.18
N PHE A 205 31.66 0.12 2.24
CA PHE A 205 32.81 -0.25 3.07
C PHE A 205 34.15 0.24 2.51
N PHE A 206 34.21 0.52 1.21
CA PHE A 206 35.39 1.03 0.51
C PHE A 206 35.44 2.56 0.44
N PHE A 207 34.35 3.26 0.77
CA PHE A 207 34.32 4.72 0.78
C PHE A 207 35.19 5.31 1.91
N PRO A 208 35.95 6.39 1.65
CA PRO A 208 36.78 7.04 2.65
C PRO A 208 35.94 7.74 3.73
N ARG A 209 36.51 7.86 4.93
CA ARG A 209 35.86 8.52 6.08
C ARG A 209 35.53 9.98 5.78
N GLU A 210 36.44 10.67 5.11
CA GLU A 210 36.33 12.09 4.75
C GLU A 210 36.79 12.26 3.30
N MET A 211 36.07 13.10 2.55
CA MET A 211 36.52 13.57 1.22
C MET A 211 37.19 14.94 1.38
N PRO A 212 38.06 15.37 0.45
CA PRO A 212 38.57 16.73 0.43
C PRO A 212 37.37 17.71 0.38
N LYS A 213 37.25 18.58 1.39
CA LYS A 213 36.16 19.57 1.46
C LYS A 213 36.37 20.65 0.41
N GLU A 214 35.32 21.05 -0.31
CA GLU A 214 35.38 22.24 -1.19
C GLU A 214 35.55 23.53 -0.38
N VAL A 215 35.01 23.62 0.86
CA VAL A 215 35.31 24.69 1.85
C VAL A 215 35.15 24.14 3.27
N GLY A 216 36.04 24.54 4.19
CA GLY A 216 36.08 24.03 5.57
C GLY A 216 35.15 24.75 6.55
N GLY A 217 34.29 23.99 7.23
CA GLY A 217 33.62 24.41 8.47
C GLY A 217 33.88 23.40 9.61
N VAL A 218 34.07 23.92 10.82
CA VAL A 218 34.30 23.17 12.07
C VAL A 218 33.00 23.12 12.87
N LEU A 219 32.65 21.94 13.38
CA LEU A 219 31.43 21.68 14.16
C LEU A 219 31.74 21.64 15.67
N HIS A 220 31.03 22.42 16.48
CA HIS A 220 31.03 22.31 17.94
C HIS A 220 29.60 22.43 18.49
N THR A 221 29.19 21.53 19.40
CA THR A 221 27.80 21.49 19.93
C THR A 221 27.75 21.45 21.46
N ARG A 222 26.80 22.21 22.03
CA ARG A 222 26.21 22.03 23.38
C ARG A 222 24.73 21.68 23.21
N PHE A 223 24.22 20.68 23.94
CA PHE A 223 22.87 20.11 23.79
C PHE A 223 22.17 20.11 25.16
N PRO A 224 21.12 20.94 25.41
CA PRO A 224 19.76 20.86 24.84
C PRO A 224 19.19 22.19 24.28
N ALA A 225 19.94 23.29 24.39
CA ALA A 225 19.48 24.62 24.00
C ALA A 225 19.25 24.76 22.48
N VAL A 226 20.00 24.02 21.65
CA VAL A 226 19.89 24.02 20.19
C VAL A 226 18.57 23.40 19.71
N LEU A 227 18.11 22.31 20.34
CA LEU A 227 16.82 21.69 20.04
C LEU A 227 15.66 22.67 20.26
N LEU A 228 15.64 23.33 21.43
CA LEU A 228 14.59 24.29 21.76
C LEU A 228 14.67 25.55 20.88
N ARG A 229 15.88 25.96 20.50
CA ARG A 229 16.11 27.10 19.60
C ARG A 229 15.59 26.84 18.19
N ASN A 230 15.85 25.65 17.63
CA ASN A 230 15.38 25.30 16.28
C ASN A 230 13.85 25.15 16.24
N LEU A 231 13.25 24.48 17.23
CA LEU A 231 11.78 24.35 17.31
C LEU A 231 11.07 25.69 17.56
N ARG A 232 11.74 26.68 18.16
CA ARG A 232 11.21 28.05 18.31
C ARG A 232 11.34 28.90 17.06
N HIS A 233 12.09 28.46 16.04
CA HIS A 233 12.21 29.23 14.80
C HIS A 233 10.94 29.06 13.95
N PRO A 234 10.13 30.12 13.77
CA PRO A 234 8.77 29.98 13.23
C PRO A 234 8.75 29.46 11.79
N VAL A 235 9.72 29.88 10.96
CA VAL A 235 9.81 29.43 9.56
C VAL A 235 10.16 27.94 9.48
N TYR A 236 11.03 27.44 10.36
CA TYR A 236 11.40 26.03 10.38
C TYR A 236 10.20 25.18 10.76
N LEU A 237 9.51 25.53 11.84
CA LEU A 237 8.36 24.78 12.34
C LEU A 237 7.23 24.73 11.31
N LEU A 238 6.89 25.86 10.68
CA LEU A 238 5.84 25.92 9.66
C LEU A 238 6.16 25.04 8.45
N VAL A 239 7.39 25.10 7.93
CA VAL A 239 7.80 24.28 6.77
C VAL A 239 7.82 22.79 7.12
N VAL A 240 8.25 22.43 8.34
CA VAL A 240 8.22 21.04 8.80
C VAL A 240 6.78 20.55 8.94
N LEU A 241 5.85 21.34 9.49
CA LEU A 241 4.44 20.98 9.59
C LEU A 241 3.78 20.83 8.21
N ALA A 242 4.12 21.70 7.25
CA ALA A 242 3.66 21.55 5.86
C ALA A 242 4.15 20.22 5.25
N GLN A 243 5.42 19.87 5.48
CA GLN A 243 5.96 18.58 5.02
C GLN A 243 5.37 17.38 5.77
N VAL A 244 4.98 17.51 7.03
CA VAL A 244 4.25 16.48 7.78
C VAL A 244 2.93 16.20 7.08
N ASN A 245 2.14 17.23 6.77
CA ASN A 245 0.88 17.06 6.04
C ASN A 245 1.08 16.41 4.67
N LEU A 246 2.04 16.92 3.87
CA LEU A 246 2.36 16.33 2.57
C LEU A 246 2.81 14.85 2.69
N SER A 247 3.61 14.54 3.71
CA SER A 247 4.05 13.15 3.96
C SER A 247 2.93 12.26 4.46
N ALA A 248 1.96 12.80 5.20
CA ALA A 248 0.81 12.03 5.72
C ALA A 248 -0.12 11.63 4.56
N MET A 249 -0.34 12.57 3.63
CA MET A 249 -0.99 12.30 2.36
C MET A 249 -0.27 11.19 1.59
N VAL A 250 1.04 11.33 1.35
CA VAL A 250 1.82 10.34 0.60
C VAL A 250 1.81 8.97 1.28
N ALA A 251 1.94 8.91 2.61
CA ALA A 251 1.92 7.65 3.36
C ALA A 251 0.56 6.93 3.24
N GLY A 252 -0.55 7.68 3.34
CA GLY A 252 -1.90 7.16 3.14
C GLY A 252 -2.12 6.63 1.73
N LEU A 253 -1.76 7.44 0.73
CA LEU A 253 -1.88 7.08 -0.68
C LEU A 253 -1.02 5.86 -1.02
N ALA A 254 0.26 5.85 -0.65
CA ALA A 254 1.16 4.74 -0.93
C ALA A 254 0.68 3.41 -0.31
N THR A 255 0.03 3.45 0.86
CA THR A 255 -0.42 2.24 1.55
C THR A 255 -1.69 1.63 0.94
N PHE A 256 -2.64 2.45 0.51
CA PHE A 256 -3.97 1.97 0.13
C PHE A 256 -4.38 2.28 -1.31
N MET A 257 -3.54 2.94 -2.12
CA MET A 257 -3.89 3.25 -3.52
C MET A 257 -4.15 1.99 -4.34
N GLY A 258 -3.39 0.91 -4.12
CA GLY A 258 -3.62 -0.37 -4.81
C GLY A 258 -5.04 -0.88 -4.55
N LYS A 259 -5.40 -0.99 -3.27
CA LYS A 259 -6.74 -1.40 -2.82
C LYS A 259 -7.84 -0.44 -3.31
N PHE A 260 -7.56 0.87 -3.33
CA PHE A 260 -8.49 1.85 -3.88
C PHE A 260 -8.77 1.60 -5.36
N LEU A 261 -7.72 1.40 -6.17
CA LEU A 261 -7.85 1.10 -7.60
C LEU A 261 -8.55 -0.25 -7.87
N GLU A 262 -8.23 -1.28 -7.08
CA GLU A 262 -8.88 -2.58 -7.14
C GLU A 262 -10.40 -2.48 -6.90
N ARG A 263 -10.83 -1.71 -5.90
CA ARG A 263 -12.26 -1.62 -5.53
C ARG A 263 -13.02 -0.59 -6.34
N GLN A 264 -12.43 0.57 -6.61
CA GLN A 264 -13.12 1.62 -7.34
C GLN A 264 -13.28 1.28 -8.82
N PHE A 265 -12.29 0.61 -9.44
CA PHE A 265 -12.28 0.34 -10.88
C PHE A 265 -12.28 -1.16 -11.22
N SER A 266 -12.49 -2.04 -10.25
CA SER A 266 -12.50 -3.51 -10.43
C SER A 266 -11.24 -4.05 -11.10
N LEU A 267 -10.08 -3.45 -10.82
CA LEU A 267 -8.79 -3.87 -11.39
C LEU A 267 -8.20 -5.04 -10.60
N THR A 268 -7.33 -5.82 -11.25
CA THR A 268 -6.51 -6.82 -10.54
C THR A 268 -5.42 -6.12 -9.72
N ALA A 269 -5.03 -6.70 -8.59
CA ALA A 269 -3.96 -6.17 -7.73
C ALA A 269 -2.64 -5.96 -8.50
N SER A 270 -2.31 -6.85 -9.43
CA SER A 270 -1.13 -6.70 -10.29
C SER A 270 -1.21 -5.45 -11.18
N LEU A 271 -2.38 -5.17 -11.78
CA LEU A 271 -2.56 -4.02 -12.66
C LEU A 271 -2.54 -2.71 -11.84
N ALA A 272 -3.19 -2.69 -10.67
CA ALA A 272 -3.16 -1.55 -9.76
C ALA A 272 -1.71 -1.20 -9.35
N ASN A 273 -0.92 -2.19 -8.92
CA ASN A 273 0.48 -1.99 -8.57
C ASN A 273 1.33 -1.53 -9.76
N MET A 274 1.04 -2.03 -10.96
CA MET A 274 1.74 -1.60 -12.19
C MET A 274 1.49 -0.12 -12.47
N ILE A 275 0.26 0.37 -12.33
CA ILE A 275 -0.09 1.78 -12.55
C ILE A 275 0.63 2.68 -11.52
N ILE A 276 0.64 2.27 -10.25
CA ILE A 276 1.33 3.02 -9.19
C ILE A 276 2.83 3.11 -9.50
N GLY A 277 3.45 1.96 -9.82
CA GLY A 277 4.89 1.86 -10.08
C GLY A 277 5.37 2.51 -11.38
N ALA A 278 4.58 2.42 -12.45
CA ALA A 278 4.97 2.86 -13.79
C ALA A 278 4.45 4.25 -14.19
N VAL A 279 3.41 4.76 -13.52
CA VAL A 279 2.79 6.06 -13.87
C VAL A 279 2.93 7.06 -12.73
N ASN A 280 2.34 6.76 -11.56
CA ASN A 280 2.27 7.75 -10.48
C ASN A 280 3.63 8.06 -9.86
N ILE A 281 4.45 7.02 -9.62
CA ILE A 281 5.77 7.20 -9.01
C ILE A 281 6.75 7.94 -9.92
N PRO A 282 6.90 7.57 -11.23
CA PRO A 282 7.70 8.36 -12.16
C PRO A 282 7.19 9.80 -12.32
N GLY A 283 5.88 10.03 -12.29
CA GLY A 283 5.32 11.39 -12.23
C GLY A 283 5.85 12.19 -11.04
N ALA A 284 5.80 11.62 -9.84
CA ALA A 284 6.35 12.26 -8.65
C ALA A 284 7.86 12.55 -8.76
N MET A 285 8.63 11.66 -9.41
CA MET A 285 10.06 11.91 -9.66
C MET A 285 10.27 13.12 -10.58
N VAL A 286 9.51 13.20 -11.68
CA VAL A 286 9.58 14.32 -12.62
C VAL A 286 9.31 15.63 -11.88
N GLY A 287 8.30 15.68 -11.02
CA GLY A 287 8.01 16.87 -10.21
C GLY A 287 9.18 17.28 -9.32
N ILE A 288 9.79 16.36 -8.57
CA ILE A 288 10.94 16.67 -7.69
C ILE A 288 12.15 17.21 -8.45
N VAL A 289 12.48 16.59 -9.59
CA VAL A 289 13.57 17.06 -10.47
C VAL A 289 13.25 18.44 -11.02
N VAL A 290 12.03 18.65 -11.52
CA VAL A 290 11.59 19.94 -12.04
C VAL A 290 11.65 21.02 -10.96
N GLY A 291 11.19 20.73 -9.75
CA GLY A 291 11.29 21.63 -8.59
C GLY A 291 12.74 22.02 -8.27
N GLY A 292 13.66 21.05 -8.27
CA GLY A 292 15.10 21.31 -8.09
C GLY A 292 15.73 22.11 -9.24
N ALA A 293 15.35 21.81 -10.48
CA ALA A 293 15.84 22.51 -11.67
C ALA A 293 15.38 23.98 -11.70
N ILE A 294 14.13 24.26 -11.32
CA ILE A 294 13.59 25.62 -11.19
C ILE A 294 14.41 26.41 -10.16
N LEU A 295 14.66 25.84 -8.98
CA LEU A 295 15.47 26.50 -7.94
C LEU A 295 16.88 26.84 -8.42
N LYS A 296 17.54 25.90 -9.12
CA LYS A 296 18.89 26.10 -9.65
C LYS A 296 18.92 27.16 -10.76
N ARG A 297 17.98 27.10 -11.70
CA ARG A 297 17.96 27.95 -12.88
C ARG A 297 17.66 29.41 -12.55
N PHE A 298 16.71 29.65 -11.65
CA PHE A 298 16.27 31.01 -11.31
C PHE A 298 16.95 31.59 -10.06
N GLN A 299 17.82 30.82 -9.39
CA GLN A 299 18.49 31.23 -8.15
C GLN A 299 17.53 31.86 -7.14
N MET A 300 16.41 31.17 -6.89
CA MET A 300 15.29 31.72 -6.14
C MET A 300 15.69 32.10 -4.71
N SER A 301 15.28 33.30 -4.30
CA SER A 301 15.29 33.75 -2.90
C SER A 301 14.31 32.95 -2.04
N LEU A 302 14.44 33.03 -0.71
CA LEU A 302 13.52 32.35 0.24
C LEU A 302 12.04 32.69 -0.03
N ARG A 303 11.74 33.97 -0.32
CA ARG A 303 10.37 34.43 -0.62
C ARG A 303 9.83 33.85 -1.93
N GLN A 304 10.70 33.69 -2.94
CA GLN A 304 10.31 33.07 -4.21
C GLN A 304 10.12 31.55 -4.06
N CYS A 305 10.93 30.89 -3.21
CA CYS A 305 10.76 29.48 -2.90
C CYS A 305 9.42 29.22 -2.20
N SER A 306 9.05 30.03 -1.20
CA SER A 306 7.76 29.89 -0.53
C SER A 306 6.58 30.16 -1.47
N ALA A 307 6.68 31.17 -2.34
CA ALA A 307 5.66 31.44 -3.36
C ALA A 307 5.49 30.26 -4.34
N LEU A 308 6.59 29.61 -4.74
CA LEU A 308 6.55 28.42 -5.58
C LEU A 308 5.83 27.25 -4.89
N CYS A 309 6.12 27.00 -3.60
CA CYS A 309 5.42 25.97 -2.83
C CYS A 309 3.91 26.21 -2.75
N ILE A 310 3.51 27.45 -2.41
CA ILE A 310 2.11 27.85 -2.28
C ILE A 310 1.39 27.69 -3.63
N LEU A 311 2.00 28.15 -4.72
CA LEU A 311 1.43 28.00 -6.06
C LEU A 311 1.32 26.54 -6.47
N GLY A 312 2.35 25.73 -6.21
CA GLY A 312 2.35 24.29 -6.51
C GLY A 312 1.25 23.54 -5.75
N MET A 313 1.07 23.83 -4.47
CA MET A 313 0.01 23.23 -3.65
C MET A 313 -1.39 23.68 -4.08
N LEU A 314 -1.57 24.96 -4.44
CA LEU A 314 -2.83 25.46 -4.98
C LEU A 314 -3.22 24.74 -6.28
N LEU A 315 -2.27 24.59 -7.21
CA LEU A 315 -2.49 23.86 -8.46
C LEU A 315 -2.77 22.37 -8.22
N CYS A 316 -2.09 21.77 -7.23
CA CYS A 316 -2.38 20.40 -6.80
C CYS A 316 -3.84 20.27 -6.31
N LEU A 317 -4.29 21.14 -5.41
CA LEU A 317 -5.66 21.13 -4.91
C LEU A 317 -6.71 21.26 -6.04
N LEU A 318 -6.45 22.17 -7.00
CA LEU A 318 -7.34 22.36 -8.16
C LEU A 318 -7.41 21.12 -9.06
N THR A 319 -6.30 20.39 -9.20
CA THR A 319 -6.25 19.17 -10.03
C THR A 319 -6.72 17.92 -9.29
N ALA A 320 -6.59 17.87 -7.96
CA ALA A 320 -7.05 16.78 -7.12
C ALA A 320 -8.56 16.84 -6.83
N PHE A 321 -9.16 18.03 -6.78
CA PHE A 321 -10.58 18.19 -6.45
C PHE A 321 -11.54 17.39 -7.37
N PRO A 322 -11.39 17.37 -8.71
CA PRO A 322 -12.23 16.56 -9.60
C PRO A 322 -12.19 15.05 -9.29
N LEU A 323 -11.13 14.53 -8.66
CA LEU A 323 -10.99 13.12 -8.34
C LEU A 323 -12.10 12.63 -7.39
N LEU A 324 -12.69 13.51 -6.57
CA LEU A 324 -13.83 13.18 -5.70
C LEU A 324 -15.08 12.73 -6.46
N PHE A 325 -15.21 13.13 -7.73
CA PHE A 325 -16.36 12.81 -8.58
C PHE A 325 -16.05 11.68 -9.56
N LEU A 326 -14.76 11.44 -9.84
CA LEU A 326 -14.27 10.40 -10.75
C LEU A 326 -14.18 9.05 -10.05
N GLY A 327 -15.19 8.22 -10.24
CA GLY A 327 -15.12 6.81 -9.87
C GLY A 327 -16.45 6.10 -10.09
N CYS A 328 -16.40 4.77 -10.03
CA CYS A 328 -17.54 3.93 -10.33
C CYS A 328 -18.60 3.92 -9.21
N PRO A 329 -19.88 3.71 -9.57
CA PRO A 329 -20.93 3.51 -8.58
C PRO A 329 -20.68 2.26 -7.74
N THR A 330 -21.34 2.19 -6.59
CA THR A 330 -21.31 1.01 -5.71
C THR A 330 -21.95 -0.17 -6.43
N GLN A 331 -21.27 -1.31 -6.43
CA GLN A 331 -21.75 -2.55 -7.06
C GLN A 331 -23.09 -2.96 -6.46
N ARG A 332 -24.01 -3.43 -7.31
CA ARG A 332 -25.30 -3.98 -6.87
C ARG A 332 -25.11 -5.42 -6.44
N VAL A 333 -25.10 -5.63 -5.12
CA VAL A 333 -24.93 -6.94 -4.50
C VAL A 333 -26.22 -7.30 -3.78
N ALA A 334 -26.80 -8.44 -4.14
CA ALA A 334 -28.05 -8.92 -3.57
C ALA A 334 -27.92 -9.10 -2.05
N GLY A 335 -28.84 -8.52 -1.28
CA GLY A 335 -28.86 -8.63 0.19
C GLY A 335 -27.73 -7.88 0.92
N VAL A 336 -27.01 -6.98 0.23
CA VAL A 336 -25.97 -6.13 0.84
C VAL A 336 -26.19 -4.66 0.46
N THR A 337 -26.10 -4.36 -0.83
CA THR A 337 -26.21 -2.98 -1.36
C THR A 337 -27.44 -2.79 -2.24
N HIS A 338 -27.98 -3.88 -2.79
CA HIS A 338 -29.21 -3.89 -3.57
C HIS A 338 -30.32 -4.60 -2.78
N TRP A 339 -31.25 -3.79 -2.29
CA TRP A 339 -32.48 -4.22 -1.62
C TRP A 339 -33.61 -3.64 -2.47
N ASP A 340 -34.15 -4.41 -3.42
CA ASP A 340 -35.22 -3.90 -4.25
C ASP A 340 -36.43 -3.54 -3.36
N SER A 341 -36.94 -2.32 -3.53
CA SER A 341 -38.14 -1.77 -2.88
C SER A 341 -39.42 -2.56 -3.24
N SER A 342 -39.31 -3.51 -4.17
CA SER A 342 -40.28 -4.56 -4.46
C SER A 342 -39.86 -5.86 -3.79
N GLY A 343 -40.06 -5.97 -2.47
CA GLY A 343 -40.14 -7.26 -1.78
C GLY A 343 -38.86 -8.11 -1.69
N PHE A 344 -37.68 -7.63 -2.09
CA PHE A 344 -36.47 -8.48 -2.13
C PHE A 344 -35.87 -8.82 -0.75
N GLY A 345 -36.21 -8.05 0.29
CA GLY A 345 -35.87 -8.42 1.67
C GLY A 345 -36.57 -9.72 2.13
N HIS A 346 -37.73 -10.05 1.55
CA HIS A 346 -38.43 -11.31 1.76
C HIS A 346 -38.13 -12.33 0.65
N HIS A 347 -38.11 -11.92 -0.63
CA HIS A 347 -37.85 -12.82 -1.77
C HIS A 347 -36.42 -13.35 -1.84
N GLY A 348 -35.40 -12.61 -1.39
CA GLY A 348 -34.02 -13.10 -1.34
C GLY A 348 -33.82 -14.22 -0.30
N ALA A 349 -34.67 -14.25 0.73
CA ALA A 349 -34.75 -15.36 1.68
C ALA A 349 -35.68 -16.47 1.17
N GLU A 350 -36.68 -16.18 0.34
CA GLU A 350 -37.60 -17.20 -0.22
C GLU A 350 -37.01 -17.96 -1.42
N CYS A 351 -36.27 -17.30 -2.33
CA CYS A 351 -35.76 -17.91 -3.57
C CYS A 351 -34.64 -18.94 -3.30
N ASN A 352 -33.86 -18.73 -2.24
CA ASN A 352 -32.84 -19.64 -1.76
C ASN A 352 -33.20 -20.30 -0.42
N ALA A 353 -34.43 -20.13 0.11
CA ALA A 353 -34.87 -20.78 1.36
C ALA A 353 -34.69 -22.30 1.34
N GLN A 354 -34.85 -22.90 0.16
CA GLN A 354 -34.70 -24.35 -0.05
C GLN A 354 -33.22 -24.77 -0.09
N CYS A 355 -32.30 -23.81 -0.16
CA CYS A 355 -30.86 -23.97 -0.19
C CYS A 355 -30.29 -23.63 1.20
N ARG A 356 -29.74 -24.61 1.94
CA ARG A 356 -29.03 -24.31 3.20
C ARG A 356 -27.59 -23.87 2.91
N CYS A 357 -27.42 -22.64 2.42
CA CYS A 357 -26.13 -22.11 2.04
C CYS A 357 -25.23 -21.82 3.26
N PRO A 358 -23.92 -22.12 3.18
CA PRO A 358 -22.98 -21.81 4.27
C PRO A 358 -22.82 -20.29 4.42
N GLU A 359 -22.98 -19.77 5.64
CA GLU A 359 -22.85 -18.33 5.92
C GLU A 359 -21.43 -17.78 5.63
N GLN A 360 -20.42 -18.64 5.59
CA GLN A 360 -19.02 -18.28 5.31
C GLN A 360 -18.63 -18.47 3.83
N GLY A 361 -19.49 -19.08 3.00
CA GLY A 361 -19.21 -19.32 1.60
C GLY A 361 -19.11 -18.01 0.80
N PHE A 362 -17.96 -17.76 0.18
CA PHE A 362 -17.72 -16.55 -0.61
C PHE A 362 -17.09 -16.89 -1.96
N ASN A 363 -17.92 -16.87 -2.99
CA ASN A 363 -17.54 -17.11 -4.38
C ASN A 363 -18.44 -16.26 -5.29
N PRO A 364 -18.09 -14.99 -5.53
CA PRO A 364 -18.99 -14.05 -6.18
C PRO A 364 -19.34 -14.49 -7.61
N VAL A 365 -20.62 -14.41 -7.95
CA VAL A 365 -21.14 -14.70 -9.30
C VAL A 365 -21.97 -13.54 -9.81
N CYS A 366 -21.92 -13.33 -11.12
CA CYS A 366 -22.69 -12.28 -11.78
C CYS A 366 -23.92 -12.86 -12.47
N GLY A 367 -25.12 -12.47 -12.05
CA GLY A 367 -26.35 -12.91 -12.71
C GLY A 367 -26.59 -12.24 -14.06
N SER A 368 -27.43 -12.87 -14.89
CA SER A 368 -27.87 -12.28 -16.17
C SER A 368 -28.67 -10.98 -16.01
N ASP A 369 -29.14 -10.70 -14.79
CA ASP A 369 -29.79 -9.47 -14.33
C ASP A 369 -28.80 -8.32 -14.05
N GLY A 370 -27.48 -8.59 -14.08
CA GLY A 370 -26.44 -7.62 -13.73
C GLY A 370 -26.29 -7.39 -12.23
N VAL A 371 -26.87 -8.26 -11.39
CA VAL A 371 -26.71 -8.23 -9.93
C VAL A 371 -25.67 -9.27 -9.51
N GLU A 372 -24.81 -8.89 -8.56
CA GLU A 372 -23.80 -9.78 -7.99
C GLU A 372 -24.34 -10.51 -6.77
N TYR A 373 -24.08 -11.81 -6.70
CA TYR A 373 -24.46 -12.68 -5.59
C TYR A 373 -23.21 -13.19 -4.89
N THR A 374 -23.26 -13.36 -3.57
CA THR A 374 -22.10 -13.71 -2.73
C THR A 374 -21.55 -15.12 -3.00
N SER A 375 -22.39 -16.02 -3.50
CA SER A 375 -22.06 -17.42 -3.83
C SER A 375 -23.04 -17.96 -4.88
N PRO A 376 -22.70 -19.06 -5.59
CA PRO A 376 -23.65 -19.73 -6.47
C PRO A 376 -24.89 -20.26 -5.72
N CYS A 377 -24.72 -20.71 -4.47
CA CYS A 377 -25.82 -21.14 -3.61
C CYS A 377 -26.76 -19.99 -3.25
N SER A 378 -26.23 -18.81 -2.90
CA SER A 378 -27.07 -17.65 -2.58
C SER A 378 -27.81 -17.10 -3.81
N ALA A 379 -27.32 -17.37 -5.02
CA ALA A 379 -28.03 -17.16 -6.29
C ALA A 379 -29.05 -18.28 -6.61
N GLY A 380 -29.07 -19.37 -5.85
CA GLY A 380 -29.97 -20.50 -6.04
C GLY A 380 -29.60 -21.40 -7.22
N CYS A 381 -28.35 -21.37 -7.68
CA CYS A 381 -27.89 -22.15 -8.84
C CYS A 381 -27.78 -23.63 -8.51
N SER A 382 -28.41 -24.48 -9.31
CA SER A 382 -28.42 -25.95 -9.11
C SER A 382 -27.52 -26.71 -10.09
N SER A 383 -27.07 -26.06 -11.17
CA SER A 383 -26.24 -26.71 -12.19
C SER A 383 -25.07 -25.83 -12.63
N VAL A 384 -24.02 -26.47 -13.13
CA VAL A 384 -22.81 -25.82 -13.64
C VAL A 384 -22.50 -26.37 -15.03
N SER A 385 -22.14 -25.47 -15.94
CA SER A 385 -21.66 -25.81 -17.29
C SER A 385 -20.14 -25.66 -17.34
N ILE A 386 -19.46 -26.71 -17.80
CA ILE A 386 -18.00 -26.79 -17.88
C ILE A 386 -17.61 -27.02 -19.34
N ALA A 387 -16.60 -26.30 -19.85
CA ALA A 387 -16.06 -26.54 -21.19
C ALA A 387 -15.46 -27.96 -21.30
N PRO A 388 -15.90 -28.79 -22.25
CA PRO A 388 -15.24 -30.05 -22.55
C PRO A 388 -14.00 -29.79 -23.42
N HIS A 389 -12.82 -30.15 -22.91
CA HIS A 389 -11.55 -30.27 -23.64
C HIS A 389 -10.83 -28.98 -24.10
N SER A 390 -10.17 -28.31 -23.15
CA SER A 390 -8.78 -27.80 -23.28
C SER A 390 -8.33 -27.31 -21.90
N ALA A 391 -7.11 -27.64 -21.49
CA ALA A 391 -6.59 -27.32 -20.16
C ALA A 391 -6.63 -25.80 -19.87
N PRO A 392 -6.95 -25.34 -18.63
CA PRO A 392 -7.68 -26.00 -17.55
C PRO A 392 -9.21 -25.89 -17.78
N SER A 393 -9.99 -26.81 -17.24
CA SER A 393 -11.46 -26.83 -17.33
C SER A 393 -12.07 -25.53 -16.80
N SER A 394 -12.27 -24.55 -17.68
CA SER A 394 -12.85 -23.27 -17.31
C SER A 394 -14.35 -23.45 -17.11
N LEU A 395 -14.79 -23.14 -15.89
CA LEU A 395 -16.20 -23.05 -15.55
C LEU A 395 -16.83 -21.99 -16.45
N LEU A 396 -17.80 -22.37 -17.28
CA LEU A 396 -18.38 -21.47 -18.27
C LEU A 396 -19.42 -20.57 -17.62
N ASN A 397 -20.45 -21.19 -17.03
CA ASN A 397 -21.58 -20.53 -16.40
C ASN A 397 -22.24 -21.46 -15.38
N TYR A 398 -22.86 -20.88 -14.37
CA TYR A 398 -23.87 -21.52 -13.54
C TYR A 398 -25.25 -21.36 -14.18
N SER A 399 -26.08 -22.38 -14.06
CA SER A 399 -27.42 -22.44 -14.65
C SER A 399 -28.46 -22.89 -13.64
N SER A 400 -29.73 -22.64 -13.98
CA SER A 400 -30.89 -22.97 -13.14
C SER A 400 -30.80 -22.30 -11.76
N CYS A 401 -30.52 -21.00 -11.77
CA CYS A 401 -30.45 -20.15 -10.59
C CYS A 401 -31.83 -19.55 -10.26
N SER A 402 -32.44 -19.97 -9.15
CA SER A 402 -33.81 -19.57 -8.77
C SER A 402 -33.95 -18.10 -8.39
N CYS A 403 -32.88 -17.46 -7.90
CA CYS A 403 -32.91 -16.06 -7.48
C CYS A 403 -32.68 -15.07 -8.63
N ILE A 404 -32.36 -15.55 -9.83
CA ILE A 404 -32.07 -14.71 -11.00
C ILE A 404 -33.29 -14.69 -11.94
N PRO A 405 -33.95 -13.55 -12.13
CA PRO A 405 -35.10 -13.46 -13.01
C PRO A 405 -34.73 -13.74 -14.48
N GLY A 406 -35.61 -14.43 -15.20
CA GLY A 406 -35.46 -14.72 -16.62
C GLY A 406 -34.63 -15.98 -16.91
N SER A 407 -33.46 -15.82 -17.53
CA SER A 407 -32.66 -16.94 -18.06
C SER A 407 -31.99 -17.83 -17.00
N GLY A 408 -31.98 -17.40 -15.73
CA GLY A 408 -31.43 -18.18 -14.62
C GLY A 408 -29.95 -18.53 -14.77
N LEU A 409 -29.19 -17.68 -15.47
CA LEU A 409 -27.77 -17.87 -15.78
C LEU A 409 -26.90 -16.93 -14.93
N ALA A 410 -25.80 -17.46 -14.40
CA ALA A 410 -24.78 -16.66 -13.72
C ALA A 410 -23.38 -16.97 -14.25
N ARG A 411 -22.55 -15.94 -14.41
CA ARG A 411 -21.14 -16.04 -14.80
C ARG A 411 -20.26 -16.10 -13.55
N PRO A 412 -19.14 -16.86 -13.57
CA PRO A 412 -18.17 -16.83 -12.49
C PRO A 412 -17.50 -15.46 -12.38
N GLY A 413 -17.32 -15.00 -11.15
CA GLY A 413 -16.68 -13.72 -10.85
C GLY A 413 -17.67 -12.55 -10.73
N PRO A 414 -17.16 -11.36 -10.36
CA PRO A 414 -17.97 -10.17 -10.14
C PRO A 414 -18.55 -9.62 -11.45
N CYS A 415 -19.67 -8.89 -11.38
CA CYS A 415 -20.29 -8.29 -12.58
C CYS A 415 -19.46 -7.21 -13.27
N GLY A 416 -18.38 -6.74 -12.62
CA GLY A 416 -17.61 -5.58 -13.06
C GLY A 416 -18.42 -4.27 -12.91
N SER A 417 -17.75 -3.14 -13.08
CA SER A 417 -18.31 -1.84 -12.66
C SER A 417 -18.84 -0.94 -13.80
N GLY A 418 -18.89 -1.40 -15.06
CA GLY A 418 -19.51 -0.68 -16.20
C GLY A 418 -18.93 0.72 -16.54
N CYS A 419 -17.88 1.14 -15.84
CA CYS A 419 -17.40 2.52 -15.71
C CYS A 419 -15.94 2.71 -16.19
N SER A 420 -15.44 1.79 -17.03
CA SER A 420 -14.05 1.77 -17.47
C SER A 420 -13.58 3.08 -18.15
N HIS A 421 -14.50 3.86 -18.72
CA HIS A 421 -14.20 5.16 -19.32
C HIS A 421 -13.73 6.22 -18.30
N LEU A 422 -14.08 6.11 -17.01
CA LEU A 422 -13.66 7.06 -15.96
C LEU A 422 -12.26 6.78 -15.42
N PHE A 423 -11.72 5.60 -15.69
CA PHE A 423 -10.43 5.15 -15.18
C PHE A 423 -9.26 5.94 -15.78
N LEU A 424 -9.21 6.12 -17.11
CA LEU A 424 -8.14 6.87 -17.78
C LEU A 424 -8.06 8.33 -17.32
N PRO A 425 -9.17 9.10 -17.29
CA PRO A 425 -9.17 10.46 -16.73
C PRO A 425 -8.69 10.51 -15.28
N PHE A 426 -9.07 9.53 -14.45
CA PHE A 426 -8.62 9.45 -13.06
C PHE A 426 -7.09 9.27 -12.96
N VAL A 427 -6.50 8.37 -13.75
CA VAL A 427 -5.04 8.14 -13.75
C VAL A 427 -4.28 9.38 -14.22
N VAL A 428 -4.76 10.05 -15.28
CA VAL A 428 -4.11 11.28 -15.79
C VAL A 428 -4.15 12.40 -14.75
N LEU A 429 -5.31 12.65 -14.15
CA LEU A 429 -5.47 13.71 -13.15
C LEU A 429 -4.70 13.41 -11.86
N SER A 430 -4.73 12.17 -11.38
CA SER A 430 -3.97 11.77 -10.18
C SER A 430 -2.45 11.86 -10.40
N CYS A 431 -1.96 11.49 -11.58
CA CYS A 431 -0.56 11.66 -11.95
C CYS A 431 -0.17 13.15 -12.03
N LEU A 432 -1.00 13.99 -12.65
CA LEU A 432 -0.78 15.43 -12.74
C LEU A 432 -0.75 16.09 -11.34
N ALA A 433 -1.71 15.75 -10.47
CA ALA A 433 -1.73 16.23 -9.09
C ALA A 433 -0.45 15.80 -8.35
N GLY A 434 -0.02 14.54 -8.51
CA GLY A 434 1.23 14.03 -7.96
C GLY A 434 2.49 14.79 -8.43
N ILE A 435 2.59 15.13 -9.71
CA ILE A 435 3.68 15.95 -10.27
C ILE A 435 3.70 17.34 -9.63
N LEU A 436 2.53 17.98 -9.52
CA LEU A 436 2.41 19.33 -8.95
C LEU A 436 2.77 19.36 -7.46
N ALA A 437 2.25 18.39 -6.68
CA ALA A 437 2.59 18.24 -5.26
C ALA A 437 4.10 18.02 -5.04
N SER A 438 4.69 17.13 -5.84
CA SER A 438 6.11 16.76 -5.72
C SER A 438 7.07 17.86 -6.18
N THR A 439 6.63 18.79 -7.04
CA THR A 439 7.40 19.99 -7.43
C THR A 439 7.73 20.88 -6.23
N SER A 440 6.85 20.92 -5.22
CA SER A 440 7.06 21.69 -3.99
C SER A 440 8.05 21.05 -3.01
N HIS A 441 8.36 19.75 -3.15
CA HIS A 441 9.17 19.02 -2.19
C HIS A 441 10.61 19.57 -2.05
N THR A 442 11.32 19.73 -3.18
CA THR A 442 12.70 20.24 -3.19
C THR A 442 12.78 21.69 -2.67
N PRO A 443 11.92 22.63 -3.10
CA PRO A 443 11.86 23.98 -2.53
C PRO A 443 11.61 23.99 -1.02
N SER A 444 10.65 23.20 -0.52
CA SER A 444 10.38 23.10 0.92
C SER A 444 11.59 22.58 1.70
N PHE A 445 12.31 21.58 1.17
CA PHE A 445 13.52 21.07 1.81
C PHE A 445 14.65 22.12 1.83
N MET A 446 14.79 22.89 0.75
CA MET A 446 15.79 23.98 0.68
C MET A 446 15.46 25.15 1.61
N LEU A 447 14.19 25.45 1.87
CA LEU A 447 13.77 26.45 2.87
C LEU A 447 14.26 26.06 4.28
N ILE A 448 14.22 24.77 4.62
CA ILE A 448 14.74 24.25 5.88
C ILE A 448 16.26 24.46 5.94
N LEU A 449 17.00 23.98 4.94
CA LEU A 449 18.47 24.08 4.94
C LEU A 449 18.99 25.52 4.96
N ARG A 450 18.28 26.45 4.33
CA ARG A 450 18.65 27.87 4.25
C ARG A 450 18.18 28.71 5.45
N SER A 451 17.25 28.21 6.26
CA SER A 451 16.75 28.92 7.45
C SER A 451 17.52 28.58 8.73
N ILE A 452 18.39 27.56 8.68
CA ILE A 452 19.10 27.04 9.83
C ILE A 452 20.60 27.31 9.65
N GLN A 453 21.29 27.56 10.76
CA GLN A 453 22.73 27.75 10.75
C GLN A 453 23.44 26.48 10.27
N PRO A 454 24.56 26.59 9.54
CA PRO A 454 25.26 25.45 8.94
C PRO A 454 25.67 24.40 9.98
N GLU A 455 25.99 24.82 11.20
CA GLU A 455 26.33 23.93 12.32
C GLU A 455 25.18 23.03 12.78
N ASP A 456 23.92 23.46 12.60
CA ASP A 456 22.74 22.80 13.15
C ASP A 456 21.97 21.96 12.10
N LYS A 457 22.40 21.98 10.82
CA LYS A 457 21.68 21.36 9.70
C LYS A 457 21.40 19.87 9.89
N SER A 458 22.44 19.07 10.12
CA SER A 458 22.30 17.60 10.26
C SER A 458 21.37 17.21 11.41
N PHE A 459 21.43 17.96 12.51
CA PHE A 459 20.57 17.76 13.66
C PHE A 459 19.12 18.17 13.37
N ALA A 460 18.90 19.32 12.72
CA ALA A 460 17.57 19.77 12.31
C ALA A 460 16.90 18.83 11.29
N LEU A 461 17.67 18.23 10.38
CA LEU A 461 17.18 17.18 9.50
C LEU A 461 16.77 15.94 10.29
N GLY A 462 17.55 15.55 11.30
CA GLY A 462 17.19 14.45 12.21
C GLY A 462 15.86 14.70 12.92
N ILE A 463 15.62 15.91 13.43
CA ILE A 463 14.33 16.30 14.03
C ILE A 463 13.20 16.27 13.00
N GLN A 464 13.41 16.83 11.81
CA GLN A 464 12.42 16.83 10.73
C GLN A 464 11.98 15.41 10.40
N PHE A 465 12.90 14.48 10.14
CA PHE A 465 12.56 13.09 9.84
C PHE A 465 11.88 12.38 11.02
N MET A 466 12.29 12.67 12.25
CA MET A 466 11.59 12.17 13.44
C MET A 466 10.13 12.63 13.47
N LEU A 467 9.88 13.92 13.25
CA LEU A 467 8.53 14.50 13.22
C LEU A 467 7.70 13.94 12.06
N LEU A 468 8.27 13.79 10.87
CA LEU A 468 7.61 13.14 9.73
C LEU A 468 7.18 11.72 10.09
N ARG A 469 8.01 10.95 10.80
CA ARG A 469 7.63 9.57 11.15
C ARG A 469 6.51 9.51 12.18
N VAL A 470 6.64 10.30 13.25
CA VAL A 470 5.68 10.30 14.36
C VAL A 470 4.34 10.91 13.96
N LEU A 471 4.36 12.02 13.22
CA LEU A 471 3.15 12.80 12.93
C LEU A 471 2.53 12.48 11.56
N ALA A 472 3.27 11.86 10.63
CA ALA A 472 2.75 11.50 9.32
C ALA A 472 2.73 9.99 9.06
N TRP A 473 3.86 9.32 9.08
CA TRP A 473 3.94 7.91 8.65
C TRP A 473 3.31 6.91 9.62
N MET A 474 3.29 7.20 10.92
CA MET A 474 2.56 6.40 11.91
C MET A 474 1.04 6.61 11.84
N PRO A 475 0.51 7.85 11.96
CA PRO A 475 -0.93 8.06 11.96
C PRO A 475 -1.56 8.01 10.57
N GLY A 476 -0.85 8.39 9.50
CA GLY A 476 -1.39 8.47 8.14
C GLY A 476 -2.08 7.18 7.68
N PRO A 477 -1.36 6.03 7.62
CA PRO A 477 -1.99 4.75 7.28
C PRO A 477 -3.10 4.32 8.24
N VAL A 478 -3.03 4.68 9.52
CA VAL A 478 -4.09 4.36 10.49
C VAL A 478 -5.35 5.17 10.20
N LEU A 479 -5.22 6.47 9.95
CA LEU A 479 -6.32 7.36 9.61
C LEU A 479 -6.99 6.91 8.31
N TYR A 480 -6.21 6.68 7.25
CA TYR A 480 -6.72 6.16 5.99
C TYR A 480 -7.38 4.79 6.15
N GLY A 481 -6.74 3.84 6.87
CA GLY A 481 -7.32 2.52 7.14
C GLY A 481 -8.66 2.61 7.86
N SER A 482 -8.74 3.40 8.93
CA SER A 482 -9.99 3.61 9.67
C SER A 482 -11.08 4.26 8.82
N ALA A 483 -10.73 5.22 7.97
CA ALA A 483 -11.67 5.86 7.05
C ALA A 483 -12.21 4.87 6.01
N ILE A 484 -11.36 3.97 5.51
CA ILE A 484 -11.74 2.89 4.59
C ILE A 484 -12.69 1.90 5.28
N ASP A 485 -12.41 1.53 6.53
CA ASP A 485 -13.23 0.59 7.30
C ASP A 485 -14.65 1.12 7.55
N THR A 486 -14.83 2.45 7.67
CA THR A 486 -16.18 3.05 7.77
C THR A 486 -17.01 2.93 6.49
N ALA A 487 -16.37 2.69 5.35
CA ALA A 487 -17.05 2.46 4.08
C ALA A 487 -17.39 0.97 3.86
N CYS A 488 -17.07 0.08 4.81
CA CYS A 488 -17.39 -1.32 4.69
C CYS A 488 -18.91 -1.57 4.73
N ALA A 489 -19.42 -2.26 3.71
CA ALA A 489 -20.81 -2.69 3.61
C ALA A 489 -21.02 -4.11 4.17
N LEU A 490 -20.06 -5.03 3.95
CA LEU A 490 -20.14 -6.41 4.46
C LEU A 490 -18.81 -6.86 5.08
N TRP A 491 -18.85 -7.18 6.37
CA TRP A 491 -17.74 -7.74 7.13
C TRP A 491 -17.75 -9.26 7.10
N GLU A 492 -16.58 -9.87 6.86
CA GLU A 492 -16.37 -11.29 7.15
C GLU A 492 -16.32 -11.50 8.67
N ARG A 493 -16.96 -12.57 9.15
CA ARG A 493 -16.93 -13.00 10.54
C ARG A 493 -16.19 -14.33 10.64
N ARG A 494 -15.15 -14.38 11.47
CA ARG A 494 -14.46 -15.64 11.84
C ARG A 494 -14.47 -15.76 13.37
N CYS A 495 -14.98 -16.87 13.89
CA CYS A 495 -15.16 -17.09 15.33
C CYS A 495 -15.80 -15.86 16.02
N GLU A 496 -16.93 -15.38 15.48
CA GLU A 496 -17.69 -14.20 15.94
C GLU A 496 -16.95 -12.84 15.95
N ARG A 497 -15.69 -12.79 15.50
CA ARG A 497 -14.92 -11.55 15.37
C ARG A 497 -14.93 -11.03 13.94
N ARG A 498 -14.91 -9.70 13.80
CA ARG A 498 -14.77 -9.03 12.50
C ARG A 498 -13.36 -9.28 11.95
N ALA A 499 -13.29 -9.78 10.73
CA ALA A 499 -12.06 -10.02 9.99
C ALA A 499 -11.92 -9.02 8.83
N ALA A 500 -11.80 -9.49 7.59
CA ALA A 500 -11.68 -8.63 6.42
C ALA A 500 -13.04 -8.09 5.96
N CYS A 501 -13.06 -6.87 5.44
CA CYS A 501 -14.23 -6.34 4.76
C CYS A 501 -14.28 -6.82 3.31
N ARG A 502 -15.38 -7.48 2.93
CA ARG A 502 -15.60 -8.13 1.63
C ARG A 502 -16.17 -7.16 0.59
N TYR A 503 -17.17 -6.36 0.97
CA TYR A 503 -17.80 -5.35 0.10
C TYR A 503 -17.71 -3.96 0.72
N TYR A 504 -17.44 -2.97 -0.12
CA TYR A 504 -17.35 -1.56 0.24
C TYR A 504 -18.42 -0.77 -0.49
N ASP A 505 -18.94 0.27 0.15
CA ASP A 505 -19.66 1.33 -0.53
C ASP A 505 -18.64 2.23 -1.24
N ASN A 506 -18.51 2.06 -2.56
CA ASN A 506 -17.55 2.79 -3.40
C ASN A 506 -17.72 4.31 -3.31
N THR A 507 -18.94 4.80 -3.12
CA THR A 507 -19.19 6.24 -3.00
C THR A 507 -18.60 6.76 -1.69
N ARG A 508 -18.90 6.12 -0.57
CA ARG A 508 -18.31 6.50 0.73
C ARG A 508 -16.79 6.30 0.73
N PHE A 509 -16.31 5.20 0.17
CA PHE A 509 -14.88 4.92 0.08
C PHE A 509 -14.16 6.06 -0.67
N ARG A 510 -14.62 6.42 -1.87
CA ARG A 510 -14.03 7.53 -2.66
C ARG A 510 -13.98 8.84 -1.90
N HIS A 511 -15.10 9.28 -1.32
CA HIS A 511 -15.15 10.56 -0.61
C HIS A 511 -14.29 10.57 0.66
N ARG A 512 -14.24 9.46 1.41
CA ARG A 512 -13.41 9.38 2.62
C ARG A 512 -11.92 9.33 2.28
N TYR A 513 -11.55 8.52 1.30
CA TYR A 513 -10.17 8.30 0.89
C TYR A 513 -9.55 9.54 0.24
N LEU A 514 -10.19 10.08 -0.81
CA LEU A 514 -9.71 11.28 -1.51
C LEU A 514 -10.02 12.57 -0.73
N GLY A 515 -11.05 12.56 0.12
CA GLY A 515 -11.30 13.68 1.04
C GLY A 515 -10.18 13.83 2.08
N LEU A 516 -9.63 12.73 2.59
CA LEU A 516 -8.44 12.78 3.44
C LEU A 516 -7.21 13.28 2.69
N GLN A 517 -7.06 12.93 1.41
CA GLN A 517 -5.99 13.48 0.57
C GLN A 517 -6.09 15.01 0.51
N LEU A 518 -7.25 15.54 0.16
CA LEU A 518 -7.48 16.99 0.09
C LEU A 518 -7.31 17.66 1.46
N PHE A 519 -7.74 17.03 2.55
CA PHE A 519 -7.54 17.55 3.90
C PHE A 519 -6.05 17.78 4.21
N PHE A 520 -5.20 16.80 3.90
CA PHE A 520 -3.76 16.94 4.08
C PHE A 520 -3.11 17.91 3.08
N GLU A 521 -3.60 17.99 1.84
CA GLU A 521 -3.13 19.01 0.88
C GLU A 521 -3.43 20.43 1.37
N VAL A 522 -4.63 20.67 1.92
CA VAL A 522 -5.01 21.95 2.52
C VAL A 522 -4.17 22.24 3.77
N GLY A 523 -3.90 21.23 4.61
CA GLY A 523 -3.03 21.40 5.78
C GLY A 523 -1.57 21.69 5.44
N ALA A 524 -1.12 21.39 4.22
CA ALA A 524 0.22 21.68 3.72
C ALA A 524 0.36 23.07 3.08
N PHE A 525 -0.76 23.71 2.72
CA PHE A 525 -0.83 25.10 2.27
C PHE A 525 -0.67 26.06 3.44
#